data_AF-A0A961CDX3-F1
#
_entry.id   AF-A0A961CDX3-F1
#
_cell.length_a   1.000
_cell.length_b   1.000
_cell.length_c   1.000
_cell.angle_alpha   90.00
_cell.angle_beta   90.00
_cell.angle_gamma   90.00
#
_symmetry.space_group_name_H-M   'P 1'
#
loop_
_entity.id
_entity.type
_entity.pdbx_description
1 polymer ?
#
loop_
_entity_poly.entity_id
_entity_poly.type
_entity_poly.pdbx_seq_one_letter_code
_entity_poly.pdbx_strand_id
1 'polypeptide(L)'
;MVAPGHARTGADSHTPRRVRGSAPLRGVAAHSTGVGFPFGRVKGRQLASDAMLRLFDTAAGEVLPLEPREPGRVSMYVCGPTVYAPPHLGHGRFSLVFDVLRRYL
;
A
#
# COMPACT_ATOMS: atom_id res chain seq x y z
N MET A 1 5.77 -36.42 39.72
CA MET A 1 4.62 -36.72 40.60
C MET A 1 3.78 -35.46 40.74
N VAL A 2 2.52 -35.52 40.27
CA VAL A 2 1.36 -34.65 40.60
C VAL A 2 1.49 -33.15 40.26
N ALA A 3 0.62 -32.44 39.53
CA ALA A 3 -0.53 -32.66 38.64
C ALA A 3 -0.82 -31.27 37.99
N PRO A 4 -1.59 -31.20 36.88
CA PRO A 4 -1.84 -29.97 36.13
C PRO A 4 -3.00 -29.14 36.72
N GLY A 5 -2.85 -27.82 36.78
CA GLY A 5 -3.84 -26.89 37.32
C GLY A 5 -4.80 -26.35 36.25
N HIS A 6 -6.00 -26.92 36.23
CA HIS A 6 -7.32 -26.33 35.95
C HIS A 6 -7.52 -25.33 34.79
N ALA A 7 -8.28 -25.81 33.80
CA ALA A 7 -9.15 -25.02 32.94
C ALA A 7 -10.09 -24.11 33.75
N ARG A 8 -10.24 -22.86 33.32
CA ARG A 8 -11.39 -22.02 33.63
C ARG A 8 -12.08 -21.63 32.33
N THR A 9 -13.25 -22.20 32.14
CA THR A 9 -14.30 -21.80 31.20
C THR A 9 -15.00 -20.55 31.73
N GLY A 10 -15.28 -19.61 30.82
CA GLY A 10 -16.06 -18.38 31.03
C GLY A 10 -15.88 -17.54 29.76
N ALA A 11 -16.71 -17.60 28.72
CA ALA A 11 -18.15 -17.34 28.67
C ALA A 11 -18.50 -15.98 29.29
N ASP A 12 -18.12 -14.89 28.62
CA ASP A 12 -18.75 -13.59 28.79
C ASP A 12 -18.97 -12.95 27.41
N SER A 13 -20.17 -13.19 26.90
CA SER A 13 -20.76 -12.62 25.70
C SER A 13 -20.87 -11.09 25.82
N HIS A 14 -19.94 -10.37 25.18
CA HIS A 14 -20.04 -8.92 25.03
C HIS A 14 -20.94 -8.59 23.84
N THR A 15 -22.26 -8.62 24.06
CA THR A 15 -23.28 -8.19 23.09
C THR A 15 -23.43 -6.67 23.17
N PRO A 16 -23.05 -5.88 22.14
CA PRO A 16 -23.30 -4.44 22.17
C PRO A 16 -24.81 -4.16 22.05
N ARG A 17 -25.33 -3.42 23.04
CA ARG A 17 -26.73 -2.96 23.13
C ARG A 17 -27.16 -2.21 21.86
N ARG A 18 -28.23 -2.71 21.24
CA ARG A 18 -28.94 -2.09 20.12
C ARG A 18 -29.61 -0.79 20.57
N VAL A 19 -29.02 0.37 20.26
CA VAL A 19 -29.66 1.68 20.48
C VAL A 19 -30.68 1.92 19.36
N ARG A 20 -31.94 2.10 19.76
CA ARG A 20 -33.07 2.42 18.88
C ARG A 20 -32.97 3.88 18.42
N GLY A 21 -32.87 4.04 17.09
CA GLY A 21 -33.50 5.06 16.24
C GLY A 21 -33.56 6.53 16.69
N SER A 22 -32.95 7.38 15.88
CA SER A 22 -33.47 8.72 15.58
C SER A 22 -33.37 8.95 14.06
N ALA A 23 -34.48 9.36 13.46
CA ALA A 23 -34.71 9.45 12.02
C ALA A 23 -33.68 10.33 11.26
N PRO A 24 -33.41 10.05 9.97
CA PRO A 24 -32.60 10.94 9.14
C PRO A 24 -33.41 12.18 8.78
N LEU A 25 -32.92 13.36 9.18
CA LEU A 25 -33.42 14.63 8.67
C LEU A 25 -33.15 14.73 7.17
N ARG A 26 -34.22 14.98 6.41
CA ARG A 26 -34.21 15.28 4.97
C ARG A 26 -33.60 16.67 4.71
N GLY A 27 -32.87 16.76 3.59
CA GLY A 27 -32.49 18.01 2.91
C GLY A 27 -31.24 18.66 3.50
N VAL A 28 -30.23 19.03 2.73
CA VAL A 28 -30.31 19.88 1.54
C VAL A 28 -29.30 19.41 0.49
N ALA A 29 -29.74 19.35 -0.77
CA ALA A 29 -28.89 19.07 -1.92
C ALA A 29 -27.82 20.17 -2.05
N ALA A 30 -26.55 19.80 -1.85
CA ALA A 30 -25.43 20.63 -2.24
C ALA A 30 -25.39 20.66 -3.77
N HIS A 31 -25.91 21.73 -4.36
CA HIS A 31 -25.70 22.06 -5.76
C HIS A 31 -24.20 22.34 -5.95
N SER A 32 -23.43 21.31 -6.33
CA SER A 32 -22.07 21.50 -6.83
C SER A 32 -22.19 22.04 -8.25
N THR A 33 -22.14 23.36 -8.40
CA THR A 33 -21.85 23.99 -9.69
C THR A 33 -20.51 23.45 -10.17
N GLY A 34 -20.59 22.60 -11.19
CA GLY A 34 -19.47 21.90 -11.76
C GLY A 34 -18.49 22.86 -12.40
N VAL A 35 -17.26 22.80 -11.92
CA VAL A 35 -16.08 22.92 -12.78
C VAL A 35 -15.35 21.59 -12.63
N GLY A 36 -15.94 20.57 -13.25
CA GLY A 36 -15.44 19.20 -13.22
C GLY A 36 -14.17 19.11 -14.05
N PHE A 37 -13.01 19.18 -13.39
CA PHE A 37 -11.78 18.69 -13.99
C PHE A 37 -11.98 17.21 -14.35
N PRO A 38 -11.55 16.74 -15.53
CA PRO A 38 -11.73 15.36 -15.96
C PRO A 38 -10.76 14.40 -15.25
N PHE A 39 -10.39 14.68 -14.00
CA PHE A 39 -9.88 13.67 -13.08
C PHE A 39 -11.07 12.83 -12.63
N GLY A 40 -11.59 12.04 -13.57
CA GLY A 40 -12.44 10.92 -13.28
C GLY A 40 -11.78 10.14 -12.15
N ARG A 41 -12.53 9.95 -11.07
CA ARG A 41 -12.21 9.05 -9.98
C ARG A 41 -11.69 7.77 -10.62
N VAL A 42 -10.37 7.58 -10.63
CA VAL A 42 -9.75 6.34 -11.06
C VAL A 42 -10.27 5.35 -10.03
N LYS A 43 -11.34 4.63 -10.41
CA LYS A 43 -11.95 3.59 -9.61
C LYS A 43 -10.77 2.71 -9.26
N GLY A 44 -10.37 2.71 -7.98
CA GLY A 44 -9.15 2.07 -7.52
C GLY A 44 -9.15 0.66 -8.07
N ARG A 45 -8.42 0.46 -9.17
CA ARG A 45 -8.10 -0.86 -9.67
C ARG A 45 -7.21 -1.34 -8.56
N GLN A 46 -7.78 -2.11 -7.64
CA GLN A 46 -7.02 -2.95 -6.74
C GLN A 46 -6.07 -3.69 -7.68
N LEU A 47 -4.84 -3.19 -7.77
CA LEU A 47 -3.75 -3.88 -8.43
C LEU A 47 -3.73 -5.21 -7.72
N ALA A 48 -3.99 -6.28 -8.46
CA ALA A 48 -4.17 -7.61 -7.92
C ALA A 48 -3.06 -7.85 -6.90
N SER A 49 -3.44 -7.90 -5.61
CA SER A 49 -2.53 -8.20 -4.50
C SER A 49 -2.00 -9.65 -4.55
N ASP A 50 -2.34 -10.38 -5.63
CA ASP A 50 -1.91 -11.72 -6.01
C ASP A 50 -0.96 -11.74 -7.22
N ALA A 51 -0.71 -10.61 -7.88
CA ALA A 51 0.23 -10.55 -8.99
C ALA A 51 1.65 -10.31 -8.45
N MET A 52 2.47 -11.35 -8.46
CA MET A 52 3.90 -11.26 -8.18
C MET A 52 4.55 -10.15 -9.01
N LEU A 53 5.17 -9.18 -8.35
CA LEU A 53 5.87 -8.09 -9.02
C LEU A 53 6.96 -8.67 -9.92
N ARG A 54 7.06 -8.17 -11.15
CA ARG A 54 8.10 -8.56 -12.10
C ARG A 54 8.96 -7.35 -12.45
N LEU A 55 10.28 -7.52 -12.46
CA LEU A 55 11.27 -6.50 -12.79
C LEU A 55 12.09 -6.94 -14.00
N PHE A 56 12.58 -5.97 -14.78
CA PHE A 56 13.51 -6.27 -15.86
C PHE A 56 14.90 -6.52 -15.28
N ASP A 57 15.40 -7.74 -15.44
CA ASP A 57 16.76 -8.11 -15.07
C ASP A 57 17.68 -7.79 -16.27
N THR A 58 18.60 -6.85 -16.07
CA THR A 58 19.52 -6.43 -17.13
C THR A 58 20.59 -7.48 -17.45
N ALA A 59 20.95 -8.34 -16.49
CA ALA A 59 21.90 -9.42 -16.71
C ALA A 59 21.28 -10.58 -17.51
N ALA A 60 19.99 -10.87 -17.28
CA ALA A 60 19.24 -11.87 -18.06
C ALA A 60 18.63 -11.31 -19.36
N GLY A 61 18.40 -10.00 -19.44
CA GLY A 61 17.77 -9.33 -20.58
C GLY A 61 16.27 -9.56 -20.69
N GLU A 62 15.60 -9.98 -19.61
CA GLU A 62 14.18 -10.33 -19.60
C GLU A 62 13.46 -9.86 -18.33
N VAL A 63 12.13 -9.92 -18.34
CA VAL A 63 11.30 -9.53 -17.19
C VAL A 63 11.08 -10.75 -16.30
N LEU A 64 11.70 -10.75 -15.13
CA LEU A 64 11.65 -11.86 -14.16
C LEU A 64 10.80 -11.49 -12.93
N PRO A 65 10.22 -12.48 -12.24
CA PRO A 65 9.60 -12.23 -10.94
C PRO A 65 10.61 -11.72 -9.89
N LEU A 66 10.18 -10.79 -9.04
CA LEU A 66 10.95 -10.38 -7.88
C LEU A 66 10.80 -11.43 -6.78
N GLU A 67 11.83 -12.24 -6.60
CA GLU A 67 11.95 -13.21 -5.51
C GLU A 67 12.89 -12.67 -4.42
N PRO A 68 12.37 -12.29 -3.24
CA PRO A 68 13.21 -11.78 -2.16
C PRO A 68 14.15 -12.85 -1.62
N ARG A 69 15.39 -12.46 -1.30
CA ARG A 69 16.36 -13.33 -0.61
C ARG A 69 15.85 -13.75 0.78
N GLU A 70 15.17 -12.84 1.48
CA GLU A 70 14.56 -13.08 2.79
C GLU A 70 13.05 -12.82 2.72
N PRO A 71 12.20 -13.74 3.20
CA PRO A 71 10.74 -13.56 3.15
C PRO A 71 10.30 -12.26 3.84
N GLY A 72 9.51 -11.45 3.13
CA GLY A 72 9.00 -10.17 3.64
C GLY A 72 10.04 -9.04 3.72
N ARG A 73 11.25 -9.23 3.16
CA ARG A 73 12.30 -8.19 3.13
C ARG A 73 12.92 -8.06 1.74
N VAL A 74 12.88 -6.84 1.21
CA VAL A 74 13.59 -6.49 -0.03
C VAL A 74 14.70 -5.50 0.29
N SER A 75 15.92 -5.83 -0.13
CA SER A 75 17.07 -4.93 -0.08
C SER A 75 17.34 -4.37 -1.48
N MET A 76 17.51 -3.06 -1.60
CA MET A 76 17.81 -2.38 -2.86
C MET A 76 19.02 -1.47 -2.69
N TYR A 77 19.97 -1.55 -3.62
CA TYR A 77 21.10 -0.62 -3.74
C TYR A 77 20.94 0.20 -5.02
N VAL A 78 21.21 1.50 -4.91
CA VAL A 78 21.11 2.46 -6.02
C VAL A 78 22.33 3.36 -5.95
N CYS A 79 23.14 3.40 -7.00
CA CYS A 79 24.31 4.28 -7.09
C CYS A 79 23.88 5.76 -6.97
N GLY A 80 24.61 6.56 -6.19
CA GLY A 80 24.35 8.00 -6.06
C GLY A 80 24.97 8.85 -7.17
N PRO A 81 24.61 10.15 -7.26
CA PRO A 81 25.29 11.10 -8.12
C PRO A 81 26.71 11.41 -7.62
N THR A 82 27.62 11.75 -8.53
CA THR A 82 28.93 12.31 -8.17
C THR A 82 28.78 13.80 -7.82
N VAL A 83 29.39 14.26 -6.73
CA VAL A 83 29.12 15.57 -6.11
C VAL A 83 30.01 16.72 -6.60
N TYR A 84 30.67 16.57 -7.75
CA TYR A 84 31.61 17.57 -8.27
C TYR A 84 30.93 18.75 -8.99
N ALA A 85 29.65 18.64 -9.33
CA ALA A 85 28.92 19.65 -10.07
C ALA A 85 27.43 19.66 -9.67
N PRO A 86 26.69 20.75 -9.97
CA PRO A 86 25.24 20.81 -9.74
C PRO A 86 24.48 19.70 -10.48
N PRO A 87 23.43 19.12 -9.87
CA PRO A 87 22.66 18.06 -10.50
C PRO A 87 21.80 18.60 -11.66
N HIS A 88 21.84 17.91 -12.79
CA HIS A 88 20.91 18.12 -13.90
C HIS A 88 19.67 17.22 -13.84
N LEU A 89 18.67 17.47 -14.70
CA LEU A 89 17.39 16.74 -14.75
C LEU A 89 17.52 15.22 -14.82
N GLY A 90 18.55 14.70 -15.50
CA GLY A 90 18.85 13.27 -15.53
C GLY A 90 19.01 12.63 -14.13
N HIS A 91 19.68 13.33 -13.19
CA HIS A 91 19.79 12.86 -11.80
C HIS A 91 18.40 12.82 -11.13
N GLY A 92 17.58 13.85 -11.36
CA GLY A 92 16.21 13.90 -10.83
C GLY A 92 15.34 12.74 -11.33
N ARG A 93 15.36 12.45 -12.64
CA ARG A 93 14.64 11.29 -13.22
C ARG A 93 15.08 9.99 -12.55
N PHE A 94 16.39 9.78 -12.45
CA PHE A 94 16.95 8.58 -11.83
C PHE A 94 16.49 8.43 -10.38
N SER A 95 16.68 9.47 -9.55
CA SER A 95 16.25 9.44 -8.15
C SER A 95 14.75 9.21 -7.98
N LEU A 96 13.91 9.81 -8.85
CA LEU A 96 12.46 9.64 -8.80
C LEU A 96 12.01 8.21 -9.14
N VAL A 97 12.62 7.56 -10.13
CA VAL A 97 12.23 6.20 -10.53
C VAL A 97 12.46 5.22 -9.38
N PHE A 98 13.62 5.28 -8.73
CA PHE A 98 13.92 4.41 -7.59
C PHE A 98 13.18 4.82 -6.31
N ASP A 99 12.82 6.09 -6.16
CA ASP A 99 11.93 6.55 -5.08
C ASP A 99 10.49 6.02 -5.24
N VAL A 100 9.98 5.93 -6.47
CA VAL A 100 8.69 5.30 -6.73
C VAL A 100 8.76 3.80 -6.43
N LEU A 101 9.83 3.12 -6.87
CA LEU A 101 10.00 1.69 -6.63
C LEU A 101 10.07 1.37 -5.12
N ARG A 102 10.85 2.12 -4.33
CA ARG A 102 10.94 1.89 -2.87
C ARG A 102 9.64 2.15 -2.11
N ARG A 103 8.74 2.97 -2.66
CA ARG A 103 7.43 3.26 -2.03
C ARG A 103 6.38 2.24 -2.43
N TYR A 104 6.59 1.57 -3.55
CA TYR A 104 5.74 0.50 -4.03
C TYR A 104 6.04 -0.83 -3.31
N LEU A 105 7.33 -1.09 -3.05
CA LEU A 105 7.83 -2.21 -2.25
C LEU A 105 7.58 -1.99 -0.75
#